data_AF-A0A7X3SJC6-F1
#
_entry.id   AF-A0A7X3SJC6-F1
#
_cell.length_a   1.000
_cell.length_b   1.000
_cell.length_c   1.000
_cell.angle_alpha   90.00
_cell.angle_beta   90.00
_cell.angle_gamma   90.00
#
_symmetry.space_group_name_H-M   'P 1'
#
loop_
_entity.id
_entity.type
_entity.pdbx_description
1 polymer ?
#
loop_
_entity_poly.entity_id
_entity_poly.type
_entity_poly.pdbx_seq_one_letter_code
_entity_poly.pdbx_strand_id
1 'polypeptide(L)'
;MKAMTKFFDKTKGWGFISSNAKDYFVHYTGIKMDGYRYLEENDIVDFEVETLKDGREIAVNVVPILTMQMVKDALKDEGLHIKTIKDSHGAKKYLVVDGKNVIQSDEQGMSFLDLALYAGFSTSEEVA
;
A
#
# COMPACT_ATOMS: atom_id res chain seq x y z
N MET A 1 -8.94 4.58 11.81
CA MET A 1 -9.03 5.50 10.66
C MET A 1 -8.28 4.88 9.50
N LYS A 2 -8.77 4.97 8.25
CA LYS A 2 -8.04 4.43 7.09
C LYS A 2 -7.12 5.47 6.46
N ALA A 3 -5.92 5.08 6.06
CA ALA A 3 -4.98 5.92 5.32
C ALA A 3 -4.25 5.13 4.25
N MET A 4 -3.75 5.85 3.24
CA MET A 4 -2.82 5.33 2.25
C MET A 4 -1.39 5.74 2.60
N THR A 5 -0.45 4.81 2.51
CA THR A 5 0.97 5.09 2.70
C THR A 5 1.49 5.92 1.55
N LYS A 6 1.94 7.13 1.86
CA LYS A 6 2.53 8.06 0.88
C LYS A 6 4.00 7.76 0.65
N PHE A 7 4.72 7.47 1.73
CA PHE A 7 6.13 7.07 1.67
C PHE A 7 6.54 6.41 2.99
N PHE A 8 7.54 5.53 2.93
CA PHE A 8 8.20 4.97 4.12
C PHE A 8 9.67 4.67 3.81
N ASP A 9 10.58 5.21 4.62
CA ASP A 9 12.01 4.88 4.56
C ASP A 9 12.26 3.63 5.41
N LYS A 10 12.40 2.48 4.76
CA LYS A 10 12.66 1.20 5.45
C LYS A 10 13.93 1.26 6.30
N THR A 11 14.97 1.96 5.84
CA THR A 11 16.26 2.08 6.54
C THR A 11 16.12 2.92 7.81
N LYS A 12 15.38 4.03 7.74
CA LYS A 12 15.19 4.93 8.90
C LYS A 12 14.01 4.52 9.78
N GLY A 13 13.11 3.67 9.31
CA GLY A 13 11.97 3.16 10.06
C GLY A 13 10.84 4.16 10.28
N TRP A 14 10.67 5.14 9.39
CA TRP A 14 9.58 6.11 9.47
C TRP A 14 9.06 6.55 8.09
N GLY A 15 7.86 7.11 8.08
CA GLY A 15 7.19 7.55 6.88
C GLY A 15 6.00 8.47 7.14
N PHE A 16 5.17 8.62 6.11
CA PHE A 16 3.89 9.32 6.19
C PHE A 16 2.77 8.50 5.57
N ILE A 17 1.62 8.48 6.25
CA ILE A 17 0.35 7.97 5.75
C ILE A 17 -0.61 9.15 5.58
N SER A 18 -1.48 9.11 4.57
CA SER A 18 -2.39 10.21 4.24
C SER A 18 -3.84 9.72 4.34
N SER A 19 -4.68 10.49 5.01
CA SER A 19 -6.13 10.26 5.15
C SER A 19 -6.83 11.61 5.07
N ASN A 20 -7.86 11.75 4.22
CA ASN A 20 -8.63 12.98 4.05
C ASN A 20 -7.76 14.22 3.83
N ALA A 21 -6.77 14.11 2.93
CA ALA A 21 -5.77 15.15 2.62
C ALA A 21 -4.89 15.60 3.81
N LYS A 22 -4.88 14.86 4.92
CA LYS A 22 -4.01 15.09 6.08
C LYS A 22 -2.97 13.99 6.19
N ASP A 23 -1.71 14.42 6.33
CA ASP A 23 -0.56 13.52 6.48
C ASP A 23 -0.28 13.29 7.97
N TYR A 24 -0.16 12.02 8.36
CA TYR A 24 0.22 11.58 9.70
C TYR A 24 1.61 10.95 9.67
N PHE A 25 2.47 11.36 10.59
CA PHE A 25 3.77 10.74 10.77
C PHE A 25 3.59 9.32 11.33
N VAL A 26 4.30 8.35 10.75
CA VAL A 26 4.32 6.96 11.23
C VAL A 26 5.76 6.52 11.49
N HIS A 27 5.97 5.82 12.61
CA HIS A 27 7.23 5.16 12.94
C HIS A 27 7.00 3.64 13.02
N TYR A 28 8.01 2.84 12.70
CA TYR A 28 7.88 1.37 12.64
C TYR A 28 7.40 0.74 13.95
N THR A 29 7.67 1.38 15.09
CA THR A 29 7.20 0.93 16.41
C THR A 29 5.68 0.99 16.55
N GLY A 30 5.01 1.89 15.82
CA GLY A 30 3.57 2.01 15.76
C GLY A 30 2.91 0.96 14.86
N ILE A 31 3.67 0.33 13.97
CA ILE A 31 3.17 -0.67 13.03
C ILE A 31 2.96 -2.02 13.74
N LYS A 32 1.79 -2.61 13.51
CA LYS A 32 1.39 -3.94 13.97
C LYS A 32 1.59 -4.92 12.83
N MET A 33 2.79 -5.48 12.78
CA MET A 33 3.20 -6.49 11.82
C MET A 33 4.26 -7.39 12.48
N ASP A 34 4.25 -8.66 12.12
CA ASP A 34 5.28 -9.61 12.56
C ASP A 34 6.60 -9.39 11.80
N GLY A 35 7.71 -9.71 12.46
CA GLY A 35 9.04 -9.59 11.86
C GLY A 35 9.44 -8.13 11.58
N TYR A 36 10.01 -7.90 10.39
CA TYR A 36 10.51 -6.59 10.00
C TYR A 36 9.36 -5.68 9.56
N ARG A 37 9.13 -4.60 10.31
CA ARG A 37 7.95 -3.72 10.16
C ARG A 37 8.22 -2.59 9.19
N TYR A 38 7.53 -2.58 8.07
CA TYR A 38 7.60 -1.51 7.08
C TYR A 38 6.26 -1.37 6.35
N LEU A 39 6.13 -0.26 5.63
CA LEU A 39 5.06 -0.03 4.66
C LEU A 39 5.68 0.20 3.29
N GLU A 40 4.93 -0.07 2.24
CA GLU A 40 5.23 0.33 0.87
C GLU A 40 4.27 1.43 0.40
N GLU A 41 4.70 2.18 -0.61
CA GLU A 41 3.84 3.19 -1.22
C GLU A 41 2.53 2.56 -1.72
N ASN A 42 1.41 3.23 -1.44
CA ASN A 42 0.03 2.80 -1.69
C ASN A 42 -0.54 1.74 -0.74
N ASP A 43 0.23 1.21 0.22
CA ASP A 43 -0.33 0.30 1.23
C ASP A 43 -1.45 1.01 2.00
N ILE A 44 -2.58 0.33 2.16
CA ILE A 44 -3.70 0.81 2.97
C ILE A 44 -3.56 0.28 4.39
N VAL A 45 -3.69 1.18 5.34
CA VAL A 45 -3.56 0.90 6.77
C VAL A 45 -4.78 1.41 7.52
N ASP A 46 -5.15 0.71 8.60
CA ASP A 46 -5.95 1.27 9.67
C ASP A 46 -5.01 1.80 10.77
N PHE A 47 -5.38 2.89 11.42
CA PHE A 47 -4.56 3.52 12.45
C PHE A 47 -5.39 4.34 13.45
N GLU A 48 -4.76 4.66 14.56
CA GLU A 48 -5.25 5.61 15.56
C GLU A 48 -4.35 6.85 15.57
N VAL A 49 -4.91 7.99 15.99
CA VAL A 49 -4.16 9.25 16.11
C VAL A 49 -3.82 9.49 17.58
N GLU A 50 -2.55 9.77 17.85
CA GLU A 50 -2.08 10.24 19.15
C GLU A 50 -1.53 11.66 19.03
N THR A 51 -1.97 12.56 19.91
CA THR A 51 -1.43 13.92 20.01
C THR A 51 -0.33 13.97 21.05
N LEU A 52 0.88 14.33 20.61
CA LEU A 52 2.04 14.50 21.47
C LEU A 52 1.93 15.78 22.31
N LYS A 53 2.76 15.90 23.35
CA LYS A 53 2.81 17.08 24.25
C LYS A 53 3.09 18.40 23.52
N ASP A 54 3.74 18.34 22.36
CA ASP A 54 4.06 19.50 21.52
C ASP A 54 2.97 19.81 20.47
N GLY A 55 1.82 19.11 20.53
CA GLY A 55 0.67 19.32 19.66
C GLY A 55 0.75 18.60 18.31
N ARG A 56 1.84 17.88 18.00
CA ARG A 56 1.92 17.08 16.78
C ARG A 56 1.05 15.84 16.89
N GLU A 57 0.40 15.50 15.80
CA GLU A 57 -0.36 14.26 15.68
C GLU A 57 0.44 13.19 14.93
N ILE A 58 0.46 11.99 15.48
CA ILE A 58 1.15 10.83 14.90
C ILE A 58 0.19 9.66 14.74
N ALA A 59 0.50 8.77 13.81
CA ALA A 59 -0.19 7.51 13.64
C ALA A 59 0.39 6.44 14.58
N VAL A 60 -0.49 5.83 15.37
CA VAL A 60 -0.18 4.72 16.27
C VAL A 60 -1.13 3.56 16.00
N ASN A 61 -0.82 2.38 16.54
CA ASN A 61 -1.59 1.16 16.30
C ASN A 61 -1.88 0.91 14.81
N VAL A 62 -0.87 1.14 13.96
CA VAL A 62 -0.98 1.09 12.50
C VAL A 62 -1.04 -0.37 12.06
N VAL A 63 -2.19 -0.81 11.58
CA VAL A 63 -2.43 -2.17 11.08
C VAL A 63 -2.51 -2.14 9.55
N PRO A 64 -1.60 -2.80 8.84
CA PRO A 64 -1.74 -2.97 7.39
C PRO A 64 -2.97 -3.83 7.07
N ILE A 65 -3.87 -3.30 6.24
CA ILE A 65 -5.11 -4.00 5.86
C ILE A 65 -5.12 -4.42 4.38
N LEU A 66 -4.35 -3.73 3.54
CA LEU A 66 -4.11 -4.11 2.15
C LEU A 66 -2.73 -3.64 1.75
N THR A 67 -1.82 -4.59 1.49
CA THR A 67 -0.44 -4.27 1.10
C THR A 67 -0.09 -4.82 -0.26
N MET A 68 0.91 -4.23 -0.91
CA MET A 68 1.48 -4.79 -2.13
C MET A 68 1.97 -6.24 -1.96
N GLN A 69 2.44 -6.60 -0.77
CA GLN A 69 2.86 -7.96 -0.47
C GLN A 69 1.67 -8.93 -0.47
N MET A 70 0.55 -8.57 0.18
CA MET A 70 -0.67 -9.39 0.18
C MET A 70 -1.20 -9.62 -1.24
N VAL A 71 -1.17 -8.58 -2.08
CA VAL A 71 -1.58 -8.66 -3.49
C VAL A 71 -0.64 -9.58 -4.29
N LYS A 72 0.69 -9.46 -4.10
CA LYS A 72 1.67 -10.34 -4.74
C LYS A 72 1.48 -11.80 -4.35
N ASP A 73 1.23 -12.07 -3.07
CA ASP A 73 1.07 -13.42 -2.56
C ASP A 73 -0.21 -14.07 -3.13
N ALA A 74 -1.32 -13.34 -3.16
CA ALA A 74 -2.56 -13.81 -3.78
C ALA A 74 -2.39 -14.16 -5.28
N LEU A 75 -1.71 -13.30 -6.04
CA LEU A 75 -1.43 -13.55 -7.47
C LEU A 75 -0.48 -14.73 -7.67
N LYS A 76 0.51 -14.88 -6.78
CA LYS A 76 1.49 -15.96 -6.87
C LYS A 76 0.84 -17.34 -6.70
N ASP A 77 -0.17 -17.45 -5.84
CA ASP A 77 -0.93 -18.71 -5.66
C ASP A 77 -1.66 -19.13 -6.95
N GLU A 78 -1.96 -18.19 -7.84
CA GLU A 78 -2.53 -18.42 -9.17
C GLU A 78 -1.46 -18.57 -10.29
N GLY A 79 -0.17 -18.54 -9.94
CA GLY A 79 0.92 -18.58 -10.91
C GLY A 79 1.08 -17.28 -11.71
N LEU A 80 0.56 -16.17 -11.19
CA LEU A 80 0.65 -14.84 -11.77
C LEU A 80 1.70 -13.99 -11.05
N HIS A 81 2.27 -13.03 -11.76
CA HIS A 81 3.20 -12.06 -11.18
C HIS A 81 2.97 -10.65 -11.70
N ILE A 82 3.42 -9.68 -10.90
CA ILE A 82 3.22 -8.25 -11.17
C ILE A 82 4.42 -7.71 -11.94
N LYS A 83 4.18 -7.00 -13.04
CA LYS A 83 5.14 -6.11 -13.68
C LYS A 83 4.77 -4.66 -13.44
N THR A 84 5.78 -3.81 -13.33
CA THR A 84 5.59 -2.37 -13.21
C THR A 84 5.96 -1.69 -14.51
N ILE A 85 5.08 -0.81 -14.97
CA ILE A 85 5.35 0.11 -16.08
C ILE A 85 5.14 1.55 -15.60
N LYS A 86 5.50 2.52 -16.45
CA LYS A 86 5.13 3.92 -16.27
C LYS A 86 4.24 4.33 -17.42
N ASP A 87 3.18 5.07 -17.12
CA ASP A 87 2.36 5.69 -18.15
C ASP A 87 3.05 6.90 -18.78
N SER A 88 2.37 7.56 -19.72
CA SER A 88 2.86 8.77 -20.41
C SER A 88 3.15 9.93 -19.47
N HIS A 89 2.57 9.95 -18.27
CA HIS A 89 2.78 10.97 -17.24
C HIS A 89 3.82 10.53 -16.19
N GLY A 90 4.43 9.36 -16.35
CA GLY A 90 5.42 8.81 -15.44
C GLY A 90 4.83 8.14 -14.20
N ALA A 91 3.50 8.04 -14.10
CA ALA A 91 2.85 7.38 -12.97
C ALA A 91 3.04 5.87 -13.07
N LYS A 92 3.32 5.26 -11.93
CA LYS A 92 3.55 3.82 -11.82
C LYS A 92 2.23 3.07 -12.08
N LYS A 93 2.25 2.12 -13.02
CA LYS A 93 1.13 1.23 -13.32
C LYS A 93 1.55 -0.23 -13.16
N TYR A 94 0.58 -1.09 -12.90
CA TYR A 94 0.79 -2.50 -12.62
C TYR A 94 0.15 -3.37 -13.69
N LEU A 95 0.92 -4.30 -14.25
CA LEU A 95 0.44 -5.35 -15.14
C LEU A 95 0.46 -6.67 -14.39
N VAL A 96 -0.55 -7.50 -14.61
CA VAL A 96 -0.54 -8.91 -14.20
C VAL A 96 -0.14 -9.75 -15.40
N VAL A 97 0.83 -10.63 -15.22
CA VAL A 97 1.35 -11.51 -16.26
C VAL A 97 1.44 -12.94 -15.73
N ASP A 98 1.39 -13.92 -16.63
CA ASP A 98 1.61 -15.32 -16.30
C ASP A 98 3.11 -15.68 -16.25
N GLY A 99 3.44 -16.92 -15.87
CA GLY A 99 4.81 -17.45 -15.85
C GLY A 99 5.59 -17.36 -17.18
N LYS A 100 4.92 -17.12 -18.31
CA LYS A 100 5.54 -16.90 -19.64
C LYS A 100 5.66 -15.41 -19.98
N ASN A 101 5.35 -14.52 -19.05
CA ASN A 101 5.30 -13.07 -19.20
C ASN A 101 4.21 -12.56 -20.16
N VAL A 102 3.16 -13.34 -20.39
CA VAL A 102 1.99 -12.93 -21.18
C VAL A 102 1.05 -12.14 -20.28
N ILE A 103 0.65 -10.94 -20.73
CA ILE A 103 -0.25 -10.05 -19.99
C ILE A 103 -1.63 -10.71 -19.84
N GLN A 104 -2.13 -10.72 -18.60
CA GLN A 104 -3.46 -11.21 -18.21
C GLN A 104 -4.41 -10.08 -17.78
N SER A 105 -3.85 -8.90 -17.49
CA SER A 105 -4.62 -7.69 -17.17
C SER A 105 -4.80 -6.78 -18.39
N ASP A 106 -5.33 -5.58 -18.19
CA ASP A 106 -5.30 -4.51 -19.19
C ASP A 106 -3.85 -4.11 -19.55
N GLU A 107 -3.59 -3.83 -20.84
CA GLU A 107 -2.26 -3.48 -21.36
C GLU A 107 -1.77 -2.08 -20.97
N GLN A 108 -2.68 -1.15 -20.67
CA GLN A 108 -2.35 0.20 -20.20
C GLN A 108 -1.88 0.20 -18.73
N GLY A 109 -2.11 -0.92 -18.04
CA GLY A 109 -1.73 -1.11 -16.65
C GLY A 109 -2.71 -0.48 -15.66
N MET A 110 -2.78 -1.09 -14.49
CA MET A 110 -3.74 -0.82 -13.44
C MET A 110 -3.16 0.11 -12.37
N SER A 111 -4.02 0.84 -11.68
CA SER A 111 -3.66 1.45 -10.40
C SER A 111 -3.43 0.37 -9.33
N PHE A 112 -2.92 0.76 -8.16
CA PHE A 112 -2.79 -0.21 -7.07
C PHE A 112 -4.16 -0.77 -6.62
N LEU A 113 -5.19 0.06 -6.58
CA LEU A 113 -6.53 -0.38 -6.17
C LEU A 113 -7.17 -1.31 -7.19
N ASP A 114 -7.00 -1.02 -8.48
CA ASP A 114 -7.49 -1.90 -9.55
C ASP A 114 -6.75 -3.25 -9.54
N LEU A 115 -5.45 -3.23 -9.24
CA LEU A 115 -4.66 -4.46 -9.06
C LEU A 115 -5.12 -5.28 -7.85
N ALA A 116 -5.44 -4.63 -6.73
CA ALA A 116 -5.98 -5.30 -5.56
C ALA A 116 -7.36 -5.91 -5.85
N LEU A 117 -8.23 -5.19 -6.56
CA LEU A 117 -9.51 -5.71 -7.04
C LEU A 117 -9.32 -6.93 -7.95
N TYR A 118 -8.37 -6.86 -8.89
CA TYR A 118 -8.02 -7.98 -9.77
C TYR A 118 -7.63 -9.22 -8.96
N ALA A 119 -6.84 -9.03 -7.89
CA ALA A 119 -6.41 -10.10 -6.99
C ALA A 119 -7.49 -10.53 -5.96
N GLY A 120 -8.74 -10.09 -6.12
CA GLY A 120 -9.87 -10.53 -5.29
C GLY A 120 -10.03 -9.81 -3.95
N PHE A 121 -9.28 -8.73 -3.70
CA PHE A 121 -9.45 -7.93 -2.49
C PHE A 121 -10.60 -6.93 -2.69
N SER A 122 -11.43 -6.77 -1.65
CA SER A 122 -12.42 -5.69 -1.65
C SER A 122 -11.74 -4.34 -1.41
N THR A 123 -11.93 -3.39 -2.32
CA THR A 123 -11.48 -1.99 -2.16
C THR A 123 -12.62 -1.04 -1.84
N SER A 124 -13.84 -1.56 -1.64
CA SER A 124 -14.99 -0.76 -1.25
C SER A 124 -14.92 -0.45 0.24
N GLU A 125 -14.27 0.66 0.59
CA GLU A 125 -14.65 1.54 1.71
C GLU A 125 -13.58 2.63 1.86
N GLU A 126 -13.91 3.81 1.34
CA GLU A 126 -13.40 5.13 1.71
C GLU A 126 -11.98 5.13 2.29
N VAL A 127 -11.00 4.99 1.39
CA VAL A 127 -9.72 5.67 1.59
C VAL A 127 -9.94 7.13 1.17
N ALA A 128 -10.84 7.82 1.88
CA ALA A 128 -11.08 9.25 1.71
C ALA A 128 -9.98 10.02 2.44
#